data_AF-Q92MW6-F1
#
_entry.id   AF-Q92MW6-F1
#
_cell.length_a   1.000
_cell.length_b   1.000
_cell.length_c   1.000
_cell.angle_alpha   90.00
_cell.angle_beta   90.00
_cell.angle_gamma   90.00
#
_symmetry.space_group_name_H-M   'P 1'
#
loop_
_entity.id
_entity.type
_entity.pdbx_description
1 polymer ?
#
loop_
_entity_poly.entity_id
_entity_poly.type
_entity_poly.pdbx_seq_one_letter_code
_entity_poly.pdbx_strand_id
1 'polypeptide(L)'
;MLGTTRQALHKRVKLGSAFGLMHGSEIVLPKFQFITVDNDTRLLEGLAKVTKLFDDSGAGRWSMLQFLIDTDPNLADTPQRILAGGRVGEVVTAAKAYLGMDEA
;
A
#
# COMPACT_ATOMS: atom_id res chain seq x y z
N MET A 1 -9.19 -2.40 -17.96
CA MET A 1 -7.90 -3.14 -18.01
C MET A 1 -6.80 -2.22 -17.51
N LEU A 2 -5.83 -2.70 -16.73
CA LEU A 2 -4.77 -1.89 -16.10
C LEU A 2 -3.70 -1.33 -17.07
N GLY A 3 -3.92 -1.39 -18.39
CA GLY A 3 -2.94 -0.98 -19.41
C GLY A 3 -1.58 -1.70 -19.34
N THR A 4 -1.48 -2.81 -18.60
CA THR A 4 -0.21 -3.51 -18.32
C THR A 4 -0.38 -5.03 -18.39
N THR A 5 0.72 -5.75 -18.59
CA THR A 5 0.72 -7.22 -18.65
C THR A 5 0.77 -7.84 -17.25
N ARG A 6 0.25 -9.07 -17.10
CA ARG A 6 0.36 -9.84 -15.85
C ARG A 6 1.81 -9.98 -15.37
N GLN A 7 2.74 -10.20 -16.30
CA GLN A 7 4.16 -10.38 -15.98
C GLN A 7 4.80 -9.07 -15.48
N ALA A 8 4.47 -7.93 -16.09
CA ALA A 8 4.92 -6.63 -15.62
C ALA A 8 4.40 -6.33 -14.22
N LEU A 9 3.13 -6.66 -13.95
CA LEU A 9 2.52 -6.48 -12.64
C LEU A 9 3.14 -7.39 -11.58
N HIS A 10 3.42 -8.66 -11.91
CA HIS A 10 4.13 -9.56 -11.02
C HIS A 10 5.55 -9.07 -10.70
N LYS A 11 6.26 -8.49 -11.68
CA LYS A 11 7.57 -7.85 -11.44
C LYS A 11 7.44 -6.67 -10.47
N ARG A 12 6.38 -5.84 -10.58
CA ARG A 12 6.14 -4.74 -9.65
C ARG A 12 5.88 -5.22 -8.22
N VAL A 13 5.13 -6.30 -8.03
CA VAL A 13 4.90 -6.92 -6.71
C VAL A 13 6.21 -7.39 -6.08
N LYS A 14 7.08 -8.05 -6.87
CA LYS A 14 8.41 -8.48 -6.41
C LYS A 14 9.32 -7.30 -6.04
N LEU A 15 9.19 -6.18 -6.74
CA LEU A 15 9.93 -4.95 -6.47
C LEU A 15 9.30 -4.09 -5.35
N GLY A 16 8.17 -4.52 -4.75
CA GLY A 16 7.44 -3.76 -3.74
C GLY A 16 6.76 -2.50 -4.26
N SER A 17 6.76 -2.27 -5.58
CA SER A 17 6.10 -1.11 -6.20
C SER A 17 4.61 -1.31 -6.47
N ALA A 18 4.11 -2.53 -6.27
CA ALA A 18 2.70 -2.89 -6.24
C ALA A 18 2.42 -3.82 -5.05
N PHE A 19 1.20 -3.76 -4.51
CA PHE A 19 0.78 -4.58 -3.41
C PHE A 19 0.21 -5.92 -3.90
N GLY A 20 0.72 -7.01 -3.35
CA GLY A 20 0.25 -8.35 -3.67
C GLY A 20 0.26 -9.24 -2.43
N LEU A 21 -0.79 -10.04 -2.29
CA LEU A 21 -1.00 -10.98 -1.20
C LEU A 21 -1.05 -12.41 -1.74
N MET A 22 -0.59 -13.37 -0.94
CA MET A 22 -0.81 -14.78 -1.22
C MET A 22 -2.19 -15.18 -0.69
N HIS A 23 -3.01 -15.78 -1.54
CA HIS A 23 -4.26 -16.44 -1.17
C HIS A 23 -4.18 -17.89 -1.67
N GLY A 24 -3.87 -18.81 -0.76
CA GLY A 24 -3.49 -20.17 -1.12
C GLY A 24 -2.22 -20.17 -1.99
N SER A 25 -2.31 -20.73 -3.19
CA SER A 25 -1.22 -20.77 -4.18
C SER A 25 -1.19 -19.59 -5.14
N GLU A 26 -2.14 -18.65 -5.03
CA GLU A 26 -2.29 -17.56 -5.98
C GLU A 26 -1.88 -16.20 -5.39
N ILE A 27 -1.28 -15.36 -6.23
CA ILE A 27 -1.06 -13.96 -5.88
C ILE A 27 -2.32 -13.19 -6.26
N VAL A 28 -2.97 -12.59 -5.28
CA VAL A 28 -4.08 -11.66 -5.46
C VAL A 28 -3.60 -10.22 -5.36
N LEU A 29 -4.22 -9.36 -6.17
CA LEU A 29 -3.88 -7.94 -6.27
C LEU A 29 -5.12 -7.13 -5.88
N PRO A 30 -5.15 -6.59 -4.65
CA PRO A 30 -6.29 -5.81 -4.20
C PRO A 30 -6.51 -4.58 -5.07
N LYS A 31 -7.77 -4.31 -5.44
CA LYS A 31 -8.12 -3.24 -6.38
C LYS A 31 -7.83 -1.84 -5.86
N PHE A 32 -7.81 -1.63 -4.54
CA PHE A 32 -7.64 -0.32 -3.92
C PHE A 32 -6.33 0.38 -4.28
N GLN A 33 -5.30 -0.39 -4.67
CA GLN A 33 -3.99 0.15 -5.02
C GLN A 33 -3.98 0.84 -6.38
N PHE A 34 -5.04 0.70 -7.17
CA PHE A 34 -5.18 1.30 -8.49
C PHE A 34 -6.16 2.46 -8.41
N ILE A 35 -5.73 3.64 -8.83
CA ILE A 35 -6.52 4.85 -8.91
C ILE A 35 -6.65 5.31 -10.36
N THR A 36 -7.76 5.96 -10.69
CA THR A 36 -7.95 6.59 -12.01
C THR A 36 -7.71 8.09 -11.88
N VAL A 37 -6.73 8.61 -12.62
CA VAL A 37 -6.40 10.03 -12.70
C VAL A 37 -6.34 10.38 -14.18
N ASP A 38 -7.11 11.38 -14.63
CA ASP A 38 -7.13 11.82 -16.04
C ASP A 38 -7.37 10.68 -17.06
N ASN A 39 -8.30 9.77 -16.75
CA ASN A 39 -8.57 8.52 -17.50
C ASN A 39 -7.43 7.49 -17.55
N ASP A 40 -6.30 7.74 -16.88
CA ASP A 40 -5.22 6.77 -16.72
C ASP A 40 -5.37 5.99 -15.41
N THR A 41 -5.21 4.67 -15.47
CA THR A 41 -5.06 3.87 -14.26
C THR A 41 -3.61 3.90 -13.78
N ARG A 42 -3.41 4.37 -12.56
CA ARG A 42 -2.09 4.48 -11.90
C ARG A 42 -2.10 3.72 -10.57
N LEU A 43 -0.90 3.36 -10.10
CA LEU A 43 -0.76 2.84 -8.74
C LEU A 43 -0.79 4.00 -7.75
N LEU A 44 -1.30 3.74 -6.54
CA LEU A 44 -1.22 4.68 -5.43
C LEU A 44 0.24 5.09 -5.21
N GLU A 45 0.48 6.39 -5.32
CA GLU A 45 1.77 6.96 -4.97
C GLU A 45 2.07 6.72 -3.49
N GLY A 46 3.34 6.50 -3.14
CA GLY A 46 3.74 6.24 -1.76
C GLY A 46 3.51 4.82 -1.26
N LEU A 47 2.72 4.00 -1.96
CA LEU A 47 2.44 2.61 -1.57
C LEU A 47 3.72 1.78 -1.38
N ALA A 48 4.74 1.98 -2.21
CA ALA A 48 6.02 1.28 -2.09
C ALA A 48 6.76 1.63 -0.79
N LYS A 49 6.67 2.89 -0.32
CA LYS A 49 7.29 3.33 0.94
C LYS A 49 6.61 2.65 2.12
N VAL A 50 5.27 2.62 2.11
CA VAL A 50 4.49 1.92 3.14
C VAL A 50 4.80 0.42 3.10
N THR A 51 4.81 -0.21 1.92
CA THR A 51 5.18 -1.62 1.75
C THR A 51 6.52 -1.93 2.39
N LYS A 52 7.53 -1.10 2.14
CA LYS A 52 8.86 -1.26 2.72
C LYS A 52 8.84 -1.20 4.25
N LEU A 53 8.08 -0.31 4.88
CA LEU A 53 8.00 -0.24 6.35
C LEU A 53 7.43 -1.52 6.97
N PHE A 54 6.37 -2.07 6.38
CA PHE A 54 5.75 -3.30 6.85
C PHE A 54 6.61 -4.54 6.56
N ASP A 55 7.31 -4.58 5.42
CA ASP A 55 8.26 -5.64 5.12
C ASP A 55 9.49 -5.56 6.06
N ASP A 56 10.05 -4.36 6.31
CA ASP A 56 11.23 -4.15 7.16
C ASP A 56 10.95 -4.37 8.67
N SER A 57 9.72 -4.10 9.14
CA SER A 57 9.31 -4.33 10.54
C SER A 57 8.98 -5.80 10.85
N GLY A 58 8.82 -6.64 9.83
CA GLY A 58 8.37 -8.03 9.99
C GLY A 58 6.87 -8.21 10.21
N ALA A 59 6.08 -7.13 10.34
CA ALA A 59 4.61 -7.20 10.44
C ALA A 59 3.97 -7.73 9.14
N GLY A 60 4.63 -7.48 8.01
CA GLY A 60 4.31 -8.05 6.71
C GLY A 60 3.03 -7.50 6.07
N ARG A 61 2.71 -8.07 4.90
CA ARG A 61 1.72 -7.51 3.97
C ARG A 61 0.28 -7.63 4.44
N TRP A 62 -0.05 -8.60 5.29
CA TRP A 62 -1.40 -8.71 5.86
C TRP A 62 -1.69 -7.59 6.86
N SER A 63 -0.73 -7.29 7.74
CA SER A 63 -0.84 -6.15 8.65
C SER A 63 -0.90 -4.82 7.87
N MET A 64 -0.10 -4.70 6.80
CA MET A 64 -0.18 -3.55 5.89
C MET A 64 -1.57 -3.39 5.27
N LEU A 65 -2.21 -4.48 4.82
CA LEU A 65 -3.56 -4.42 4.27
C LEU A 65 -4.53 -3.84 5.31
N GLN A 66 -4.48 -4.36 6.53
CA GLN A 66 -5.35 -3.90 7.62
C GLN A 66 -5.14 -2.42 7.89
N PHE A 67 -3.88 -1.99 8.05
CA PHE A 67 -3.55 -0.57 8.20
C PHE A 67 -4.14 0.28 7.08
N LEU A 68 -4.03 -0.13 5.81
CA LEU A 68 -4.50 0.69 4.69
C LEU A 68 -6.01 0.85 4.61
N ILE A 69 -6.79 -0.14 5.07
CA ILE A 69 -8.25 -0.18 4.91
C ILE A 69 -9.02 0.24 6.15
N ASP A 70 -8.39 0.16 7.33
CA ASP A 70 -8.99 0.59 8.58
C ASP A 70 -8.81 2.09 8.77
N THR A 71 -9.75 2.74 9.45
CA THR A 71 -9.61 4.15 9.84
C THR A 71 -8.46 4.29 10.84
N ASP A 72 -7.47 5.11 10.50
CA ASP A 72 -6.34 5.40 11.38
C ASP A 72 -6.66 6.62 12.26
N PRO A 73 -6.47 6.53 13.59
CA PRO A 73 -6.80 7.63 14.51
C PRO A 73 -5.94 8.89 14.31
N ASN A 74 -4.72 8.75 13.78
CA ASN A 74 -3.83 9.89 13.49
C ASN A 74 -4.20 10.58 12.17
N LEU A 75 -4.93 9.90 11.29
CA LEU A 75 -5.36 10.44 10.00
C LEU A 75 -6.85 10.83 9.96
N ALA A 76 -7.63 10.41 10.96
CA ALA A 76 -9.10 10.51 11.02
C ALA A 76 -9.81 9.91 9.79
N ASP A 77 -9.14 8.97 9.10
CA ASP A 77 -9.54 8.40 7.82
C ASP A 77 -8.72 7.14 7.51
N THR A 78 -9.08 6.42 6.45
CA THR A 78 -8.26 5.30 5.96
C THR A 78 -6.96 5.80 5.31
N PRO A 79 -5.80 5.22 5.61
CA PRO A 79 -4.54 5.60 4.97
C PRO A 79 -4.59 5.48 3.44
N GLN A 80 -5.36 4.55 2.88
CA GLN A 80 -5.56 4.44 1.44
C GLN A 80 -6.17 5.72 0.85
N ARG A 81 -7.20 6.29 1.49
CA ARG A 81 -7.85 7.52 0.99
C ARG A 81 -6.92 8.72 1.08
N ILE A 82 -6.12 8.78 2.15
CA ILE A 82 -5.11 9.84 2.33
C ILE A 82 -3.98 9.71 1.28
N LEU A 83 -3.52 8.49 0.96
CA LEU A 83 -2.58 8.25 -0.14
C LEU A 83 -3.17 8.66 -1.49
N ALA A 84 -4.45 8.36 -1.75
CA ALA A 84 -5.12 8.76 -2.98
C ALA A 84 -5.20 10.30 -3.13
N GLY A 85 -5.24 11.03 -2.01
CA GLY A 85 -5.13 12.49 -1.96
C GLY A 85 -3.69 13.04 -2.06
N GLY A 86 -2.68 12.20 -2.28
CA GLY A 86 -1.28 12.61 -2.43
C GLY A 86 -0.55 12.94 -1.11
N ARG A 87 -1.19 12.75 0.05
CA ARG A 87 -0.64 13.07 1.37
C ARG A 87 0.27 11.94 1.89
N VAL A 88 1.29 11.59 1.11
CA VAL A 88 2.17 10.44 1.35
C VAL A 88 2.92 10.54 2.68
N GLY A 89 3.40 11.74 3.04
CA GLY A 89 4.19 11.95 4.25
C GLY A 89 3.43 11.56 5.53
N GLU A 90 2.15 11.92 5.59
CA GLU A 90 1.31 11.65 6.77
C GLU A 90 1.01 10.17 6.94
N VAL A 91 0.76 9.46 5.84
CA VAL A 91 0.56 8.01 5.87
C VAL A 91 1.83 7.28 6.28
N VAL A 92 3.00 7.76 5.87
CA VAL A 92 4.29 7.21 6.31
C VAL A 92 4.49 7.41 7.81
N THR A 93 4.14 8.58 8.36
CA THR A 93 4.18 8.83 9.80
C THR A 93 3.21 7.93 10.55
N ALA A 94 1.95 7.85 10.12
CA ALA A 94 0.95 6.96 10.73
C ALA A 94 1.37 5.49 10.68
N ALA A 95 1.98 5.04 9.58
CA ALA A 95 2.51 3.68 9.46
C ALA A 95 3.62 3.40 10.48
N LYS A 96 4.53 4.34 10.72
CA LYS A 96 5.57 4.21 11.75
C LYS A 96 4.98 4.11 13.14
N ALA A 97 4.01 4.97 13.47
CA ALA A 97 3.29 4.92 14.74
C ALA A 97 2.56 3.57 14.91
N TYR A 98 1.86 3.11 13.87
CA TYR A 98 1.18 1.81 13.86
C TYR A 98 2.13 0.64 14.12
N LEU A 99 3.35 0.71 13.58
CA LEU A 99 4.39 -0.30 13.74
C LEU A 99 5.21 -0.15 15.04
N GLY A 100 4.90 0.83 15.88
CA GLY A 100 5.65 1.10 17.12
C GLY A 100 7.08 1.58 16.87
N MET A 101 7.36 2.20 15.72
CA MET A 101 8.70 2.70 15.35
C MET A 101 9.01 4.10 15.90
N ASP A 102 8.07 4.73 16.60
CA ASP A 102 8.18 6.10 17.12
C ASP A 102 8.72 6.17 18.57
N GLU A 103 9.52 5.19 19.01
CA GLU A 103 10.31 5.31 20.25
C GLU A 103 11.80 5.56 19.94
N ALA A 104 12.20 6.84 19.94
CA ALA A 104 13.57 7.30 20.17
C ALA A 104 13.57 8.73 20.77
#